data_AF-A0A2A3VMF7-F1
#
_entry.id   AF-A0A2A3VMF7-F1
#
_cell.length_a   1.000
_cell.length_b   1.000
_cell.length_c   1.000
_cell.angle_alpha   90.00
_cell.angle_beta   90.00
_cell.angle_gamma   90.00
#
_symmetry.space_group_name_H-M   'P 1'
#
loop_
_entity.id
_entity.type
_entity.pdbx_description
1 polymer ?
#
loop_
_entity_poly.entity_id
_entity_poly.type
_entity_poly.pdbx_seq_one_letter_code
_entity_poly.pdbx_strand_id
1 'polypeptide(L)'
;MPDHVDWLIHACGAHSAAFALFHLAFWRLFGWPRTLQATSHANRAILQIANAQLVWVFGAIALLCFAMPGELAGTSLGRAVLAGMAGFWWLRLVLQRVWLRLPHPLVHALSGLFLVGALLFTVAATRGPAAG
;
A
#
# COMPACT_ATOMS: atom_id res chain seq x y z
N MET A 1 1.81 24.14 16.88
CA MET A 1 0.60 23.37 16.52
C MET A 1 1.04 22.07 15.86
N PRO A 2 1.08 20.96 16.61
CA PRO A 2 1.39 19.61 16.10
C PRO A 2 0.33 19.03 15.15
N ASP A 3 -0.82 19.69 15.00
CA ASP A 3 -2.09 19.03 14.68
C ASP A 3 -2.32 18.75 13.17
N HIS A 4 -1.48 19.31 12.29
CA HIS A 4 -1.74 19.30 10.83
C HIS A 4 -0.97 18.22 10.05
N VAL A 5 0.09 17.64 10.61
CA VAL A 5 0.87 16.59 9.92
C VAL A 5 0.37 15.20 10.32
N ASP A 6 -0.11 15.05 11.55
CA ASP A 6 -0.55 13.76 12.10
C ASP A 6 -1.71 13.15 11.33
N TRP A 7 -2.70 13.96 10.91
CA TRP A 7 -3.85 13.43 10.16
C TRP A 7 -3.44 12.83 8.81
N LEU A 8 -2.41 13.39 8.16
CA LEU A 8 -1.92 12.90 6.87
C LEU A 8 -1.21 11.55 7.04
N ILE A 9 -0.36 11.44 8.06
CA ILE A 9 0.31 10.17 8.37
C ILE A 9 -0.71 9.11 8.79
N HIS A 10 -1.72 9.47 9.59
CA HIS A 10 -2.83 8.58 9.91
C HIS A 10 -3.64 8.17 8.67
N ALA A 11 -3.85 9.06 7.69
CA ALA A 11 -4.49 8.71 6.43
C ALA A 11 -3.67 7.70 5.61
N CYS A 12 -2.34 7.87 5.56
CA CYS A 12 -1.44 6.86 4.98
C CYS A 12 -1.55 5.51 5.71
N GLY A 13 -1.66 5.53 7.04
CA GLY A 13 -1.87 4.35 7.87
C GLY A 13 -3.19 3.65 7.58
N ALA A 14 -4.29 4.41 7.52
CA ALA A 14 -5.63 3.89 7.22
C ALA A 14 -5.71 3.29 5.82
N HIS A 15 -5.08 3.94 4.83
CA HIS A 15 -4.95 3.41 3.48
C HIS A 15 -4.22 2.06 3.47
N SER A 16 -3.06 1.99 4.15
CA SER A 16 -2.27 0.76 4.23
C SER A 16 -3.02 -0.35 4.97
N ALA A 17 -3.70 -0.03 6.07
CA ALA A 17 -4.53 -0.99 6.81
C ALA A 17 -5.66 -1.55 5.94
N ALA A 18 -6.37 -0.68 5.21
CA ALA A 18 -7.42 -1.12 4.28
C ALA A 18 -6.86 -2.05 3.20
N PHE A 19 -5.66 -1.79 2.68
CA PHE A 19 -5.01 -2.67 1.72
C PHE A 19 -4.54 -4.00 2.33
N ALA A 20 -4.06 -4.01 3.57
CA ALA A 20 -3.73 -5.25 4.28
C ALA A 20 -4.98 -6.14 4.42
N LEU A 21 -6.10 -5.58 4.88
CA LEU A 21 -7.38 -6.28 5.00
C LEU A 21 -7.92 -6.76 3.65
N PHE A 22 -7.79 -5.92 2.61
CA PHE A 22 -8.17 -6.28 1.25
C PHE A 22 -7.38 -7.50 0.75
N HIS A 23 -6.06 -7.56 0.96
CA HIS A 23 -5.23 -8.70 0.55
C HIS A 23 -5.50 -9.97 1.36
N LEU A 24 -5.86 -9.85 2.65
CA LEU A 24 -6.35 -11.00 3.44
C LEU A 24 -7.62 -11.59 2.82
N ALA A 25 -8.47 -10.76 2.24
CA ALA A 25 -9.72 -11.20 1.61
C ALA A 25 -9.54 -11.82 0.22
N PHE A 26 -8.35 -11.76 -0.41
CA PHE A 26 -8.13 -12.23 -1.79
C PHE A 26 -8.51 -13.69 -2.00
N TRP A 27 -8.20 -14.53 -1.01
CA TRP A 27 -8.54 -15.94 -1.02
C TRP A 27 -10.03 -16.18 -1.29
N ARG A 28 -10.89 -15.34 -0.70
CA ARG A 28 -12.36 -15.41 -0.83
C ARG A 28 -12.85 -14.62 -2.05
N LEU A 29 -12.39 -13.37 -2.20
CA LEU A 29 -12.86 -12.46 -3.26
C LEU A 29 -12.61 -13.00 -4.67
N PHE A 30 -11.49 -13.67 -4.89
CA PHE A 30 -11.10 -14.19 -6.20
C PHE A 30 -11.26 -15.71 -6.34
N GLY A 31 -11.81 -16.37 -5.32
CA GLY A 31 -12.02 -17.82 -5.33
C GLY A 31 -10.74 -18.61 -5.62
N TRP A 32 -9.60 -18.17 -5.08
CA TRP A 32 -8.27 -18.73 -5.32
C TRP A 32 -8.15 -20.25 -5.18
N PRO A 33 -8.81 -20.93 -4.21
CA PRO A 33 -8.79 -22.40 -4.14
C PRO A 33 -9.14 -23.09 -5.46
N ARG A 34 -10.06 -22.50 -6.22
CA ARG A 34 -10.58 -23.02 -7.48
C ARG A 34 -9.84 -22.44 -8.67
N THR A 35 -9.66 -21.12 -8.71
CA THR A 35 -9.08 -20.43 -9.88
C THR A 35 -7.59 -20.70 -10.05
N LEU A 36 -6.85 -20.98 -8.97
CA LEU A 36 -5.43 -21.31 -9.03
C LEU A 36 -5.13 -22.80 -9.28
N GLN A 37 -6.14 -23.68 -9.35
CA GLN A 37 -5.90 -25.11 -9.62
C GLN A 37 -5.32 -25.37 -11.01
N ALA A 38 -5.61 -24.50 -11.98
CA ALA A 38 -5.02 -24.55 -13.30
C ALA A 38 -3.52 -24.22 -13.33
N THR A 39 -2.94 -23.79 -12.20
CA THR A 39 -1.51 -23.47 -12.09
C THR A 39 -0.72 -24.58 -11.39
N SER A 40 0.60 -24.63 -11.63
CA SER A 40 1.49 -25.54 -10.92
C SER A 40 1.45 -25.30 -9.41
N HIS A 41 1.75 -26.34 -8.63
CA HIS A 41 1.86 -26.22 -7.17
C HIS A 41 2.82 -25.09 -6.77
N ALA A 42 3.99 -25.01 -7.42
CA ALA A 42 4.98 -23.99 -7.16
C ALA A 42 4.44 -22.58 -7.40
N ASN A 43 3.77 -22.34 -8.54
CA ASN A 43 3.22 -21.02 -8.85
C ASN A 43 2.12 -20.61 -7.86
N ARG A 44 1.23 -21.53 -7.49
CA ARG A 44 0.21 -21.27 -6.48
C ARG A 44 0.83 -20.92 -5.13
N ALA A 45 1.84 -21.66 -4.68
CA ALA A 45 2.54 -21.39 -3.43
C ALA A 45 3.24 -20.02 -3.44
N ILE A 46 3.96 -19.70 -4.52
CA ILE A 46 4.63 -18.40 -4.70
C ILE A 46 3.63 -17.24 -4.61
N LEU A 47 2.47 -17.35 -5.26
CA LEU A 47 1.43 -16.32 -5.20
C LEU A 47 0.85 -16.16 -3.78
N GLN A 48 0.65 -17.25 -3.03
CA GLN A 48 0.18 -17.17 -1.64
C GLN A 48 1.22 -16.51 -0.73
N ILE A 49 2.50 -16.90 -0.86
CA ILE A 49 3.60 -16.33 -0.08
C ILE A 49 3.71 -14.83 -0.37
N ALA A 50 3.70 -14.43 -1.64
CA ALA A 50 3.75 -13.03 -2.03
C ALA A 50 2.56 -12.23 -1.46
N ASN A 51 1.35 -12.80 -1.47
CA ASN A 51 0.17 -12.16 -0.88
C ASN A 51 0.30 -11.99 0.64
N ALA A 52 0.77 -13.02 1.36
CA ALA A 52 0.99 -12.95 2.80
C ALA A 52 2.07 -11.92 3.17
N GLN A 53 3.14 -11.84 2.39
CA GLN A 53 4.18 -10.81 2.56
C GLN A 53 3.64 -9.41 2.30
N LEU A 54 2.75 -9.22 1.32
CA LEU A 54 2.09 -7.93 1.10
C LEU A 54 1.20 -7.53 2.28
N VAL A 55 0.42 -8.46 2.84
CA VAL A 55 -0.35 -8.21 4.07
C VAL A 55 0.57 -7.76 5.21
N TRP A 56 1.69 -8.46 5.40
CA TRP A 56 2.67 -8.12 6.43
C TRP A 56 3.24 -6.71 6.24
N VAL A 57 3.70 -6.38 5.03
CA VAL A 57 4.28 -5.06 4.72
C VAL A 57 3.25 -3.94 4.93
N PHE A 58 2.03 -4.10 4.40
CA PHE A 58 0.98 -3.09 4.58
C PHE A 58 0.55 -2.94 6.04
N GLY A 59 0.45 -4.05 6.78
CA GLY A 59 0.16 -4.04 8.21
C GLY A 59 1.26 -3.34 9.02
N ALA A 60 2.53 -3.60 8.70
CA ALA A 60 3.67 -2.97 9.36
C ALA A 60 3.71 -1.45 9.10
N ILE A 61 3.49 -1.02 7.86
CA ILE A 61 3.41 0.40 7.52
C ILE A 61 2.22 1.07 8.22
N ALA A 62 1.05 0.43 8.24
CA ALA A 62 -0.10 0.94 8.98
C ALA A 62 0.20 1.12 10.47
N LEU A 63 0.83 0.12 11.10
CA LEU A 63 1.24 0.20 12.49
C LEU A 63 2.21 1.35 12.75
N LEU A 64 3.23 1.52 11.91
CA LEU A 64 4.18 2.63 12.03
C LEU A 64 3.47 3.99 11.90
N CYS A 65 2.57 4.14 10.93
CA CYS A 65 1.80 5.36 10.72
C CYS A 65 0.95 5.75 11.93
N PHE A 66 0.37 4.78 12.66
CA PHE A 66 -0.46 5.06 13.83
C PHE A 66 0.34 5.18 15.14
N ALA A 67 1.39 4.38 15.31
CA ALA A 67 2.16 4.34 16.54
C ALA A 67 3.25 5.41 16.61
N MET A 68 3.80 5.80 15.46
CA MET A 68 4.98 6.68 15.37
C MET A 68 4.84 7.78 14.30
N PRO A 69 3.71 8.53 14.24
CA PRO A 69 3.50 9.53 13.20
C PRO A 69 4.55 10.65 13.21
N GLY A 70 4.94 11.13 14.40
CA GLY A 70 5.96 12.17 14.57
C GLY A 70 7.34 11.73 14.08
N GLU A 71 7.74 10.48 14.33
CA GLU A 71 9.03 9.94 13.85
C GLU A 71 9.05 9.79 12.33
N LEU A 72 7.94 9.34 11.74
CA LEU A 72 7.81 9.19 10.29
C LEU A 72 7.93 10.53 9.56
N ALA A 73 7.34 11.60 10.11
CA ALA A 73 7.41 12.93 9.52
C ALA A 73 8.72 13.67 9.85
N GLY A 74 9.20 13.55 11.09
CA GLY A 74 10.30 14.34 11.62
C GLY A 74 11.68 13.85 11.20
N THR A 75 11.88 12.54 11.00
CA THR A 75 13.21 11.97 10.77
C THR A 75 13.52 11.72 9.30
N SER A 76 14.80 11.71 8.94
CA SER A 76 15.25 11.34 7.59
C SER A 76 14.89 9.89 7.24
N LEU A 77 15.03 8.97 8.20
CA LEU A 77 14.64 7.56 8.05
C LEU A 77 13.13 7.43 7.83
N GLY A 78 12.32 8.10 8.65
CA GLY A 78 10.87 8.12 8.51
C GLY A 78 10.41 8.58 7.14
N ARG A 79 10.99 9.68 6.65
CA ARG A 79 10.72 10.19 5.30
C ARG A 79 11.17 9.23 4.20
N ALA A 80 12.29 8.53 4.38
CA ALA A 80 12.72 7.50 3.43
C ALA A 80 11.73 6.33 3.38
N VAL A 81 11.17 5.91 4.51
CA VAL A 81 10.11 4.89 4.56
C VAL A 81 8.86 5.36 3.82
N LEU A 82 8.40 6.59 4.07
CA LEU A 82 7.25 7.18 3.37
C LEU A 82 7.50 7.30 1.86
N ALA A 83 8.69 7.75 1.45
CA ALA A 83 9.09 7.83 0.05
C ALA A 83 9.17 6.44 -0.63
N GLY A 84 9.68 5.43 0.08
CA GLY A 84 9.68 4.05 -0.38
C GLY A 84 8.27 3.53 -0.66
N MET A 85 7.32 3.83 0.23
CA MET A 85 5.91 3.50 0.02
C MET A 85 5.26 4.30 -1.10
N ALA A 86 5.61 5.57 -1.29
CA ALA A 86 5.18 6.32 -2.46
C ALA A 86 5.66 5.65 -3.76
N GLY A 87 6.95 5.26 -3.80
CA GLY A 87 7.54 4.52 -4.91
C GLY A 87 6.85 3.18 -5.17
N PHE A 88 6.51 2.43 -4.11
CA PHE A 88 5.74 1.20 -4.20
C PHE A 88 4.39 1.43 -4.91
N TRP A 89 3.63 2.45 -4.52
CA TRP A 89 2.32 2.73 -5.11
C TRP A 89 2.41 3.23 -6.56
N TRP A 90 3.39 4.07 -6.88
CA TRP A 90 3.65 4.48 -8.26
C TRP A 90 4.04 3.30 -9.15
N LEU A 91 4.98 2.48 -8.68
CA LEU A 91 5.36 1.25 -9.37
C LEU A 91 4.15 0.34 -9.56
N ARG A 92 3.33 0.16 -8.53
CA ARG A 92 2.11 -0.65 -8.60
C ARG A 92 1.14 -0.14 -9.68
N LEU A 93 0.95 1.18 -9.78
CA LEU A 93 0.09 1.79 -10.80
C LEU A 93 0.61 1.52 -12.22
N VAL A 94 1.92 1.69 -12.44
CA VAL A 94 2.57 1.39 -13.73
C VAL A 94 2.44 -0.08 -14.08
N LEU A 95 2.79 -0.99 -13.16
CA LEU A 95 2.74 -2.43 -13.38
C LEU A 95 1.31 -2.92 -13.62
N GLN A 96 0.31 -2.35 -12.95
CA GLN A 96 -1.10 -2.64 -13.22
C GLN A 96 -1.47 -2.28 -14.67
N ARG A 97 -1.02 -1.12 -15.17
CA ARG A 97 -1.28 -0.70 -16.55
C ARG A 97 -0.53 -1.56 -17.57
N VAL A 98 0.68 -2.00 -17.25
CA VAL A 98 1.49 -2.83 -18.16
C VAL A 98 0.95 -4.25 -18.25
N TRP A 99 0.65 -4.91 -17.13
CA TRP A 99 0.33 -6.34 -17.07
C TRP A 99 -1.15 -6.69 -16.95
N LEU A 100 -1.96 -5.93 -16.20
CA LEU A 100 -3.37 -6.26 -15.92
C LEU A 100 -4.31 -5.49 -16.85
N ARG A 101 -4.02 -5.44 -18.16
CA ARG A 101 -4.77 -4.69 -19.17
C ARG A 101 -6.19 -5.23 -19.39
N LEU A 102 -7.04 -5.11 -18.38
CA LEU A 102 -8.40 -5.62 -18.32
C LEU A 102 -9.38 -4.43 -18.27
N PRO A 103 -10.28 -4.27 -19.25
CA PRO A 103 -11.27 -3.19 -19.26
C PRO A 103 -12.45 -3.53 -18.33
N HIS A 104 -12.19 -3.49 -17.02
CA HIS A 104 -13.19 -3.80 -15.99
C HIS A 104 -13.28 -2.65 -14.99
N PRO A 105 -14.48 -2.17 -14.60
CA PRO A 105 -14.64 -1.00 -13.74
C PRO A 105 -13.91 -1.14 -12.39
N LEU A 106 -13.90 -2.35 -11.81
CA LEU A 106 -13.14 -2.61 -10.57
C LEU A 106 -11.62 -2.39 -10.72
N VAL A 107 -11.05 -2.67 -11.89
CA VAL A 107 -9.62 -2.45 -12.13
C VAL A 107 -9.31 -0.96 -12.15
N HIS A 108 -10.21 -0.14 -12.73
CA HIS A 108 -10.09 1.32 -12.71
C HIS A 108 -10.27 1.90 -11.31
N ALA A 109 -11.26 1.41 -10.55
CA ALA A 109 -11.44 1.80 -9.16
C ALA A 109 -10.18 1.49 -8.32
N LEU A 110 -9.61 0.30 -8.50
CA LEU A 110 -8.39 -0.10 -7.81
C LEU A 110 -7.18 0.76 -8.22
N SER A 111 -7.05 1.10 -9.51
CA SER A 111 -6.05 2.06 -9.98
C SER A 111 -6.21 3.44 -9.35
N GLY A 112 -7.45 3.91 -9.16
CA GLY A 112 -7.73 5.15 -8.43
C GLY A 112 -7.25 5.08 -6.97
N LEU A 113 -7.50 3.96 -6.28
CA LEU A 113 -7.02 3.77 -4.90
C LEU A 113 -5.49 3.72 -4.80
N PHE A 114 -4.80 3.16 -5.80
CA PHE A 114 -3.34 3.20 -5.87
C PHE A 114 -2.82 4.62 -6.09
N LEU A 115 -3.46 5.39 -6.97
CA LEU A 115 -3.11 6.80 -7.17
C LEU A 115 -3.29 7.61 -5.88
N VAL A 116 -4.39 7.39 -5.15
CA VAL A 116 -4.60 8.02 -3.84
C VAL A 116 -3.45 7.67 -2.89
N GLY A 117 -3.06 6.39 -2.80
CA GLY A 117 -1.92 5.97 -1.99
C GLY A 117 -0.62 6.65 -2.42
N ALA A 118 -0.33 6.66 -3.72
CA ALA A 118 0.86 7.30 -4.26
C ALA A 118 0.94 8.78 -3.89
N LEU A 119 -0.16 9.52 -4.07
CA LEU A 119 -0.23 10.94 -3.74
C LEU A 119 -0.12 11.20 -2.23
N LEU A 120 -0.84 10.43 -1.39
CA LEU A 120 -0.78 10.56 0.07
C LEU A 120 0.65 10.38 0.58
N PHE A 121 1.32 9.30 0.18
CA PHE A 121 2.68 9.00 0.61
C PHE A 121 3.71 9.98 0.02
N THR A 122 3.55 10.45 -1.23
CA THR A 122 4.43 11.48 -1.81
C THR A 122 4.31 12.80 -1.05
N VAL A 123 3.10 13.24 -0.72
CA VAL A 123 2.88 14.49 0.02
C VAL A 123 3.40 14.35 1.45
N ALA A 124 3.19 13.20 2.10
CA ALA A 124 3.71 12.92 3.43
C ALA A 124 5.25 12.93 3.47
N ALA A 125 5.91 12.38 2.45
CA ALA A 125 7.37 12.32 2.38
C ALA A 125 8.03 13.68 2.10
N THR A 126 7.36 14.57 1.36
CA THR A 126 7.92 15.86 0.92
C THR A 126 7.60 17.02 1.86
N ARG A 127 6.60 16.88 2.74
CA ARG A 127 6.35 17.84 3.82
C ARG A 127 7.41 17.67 4.92
N GLY A 128 8.55 18.35 4.76
CA GLY A 128 9.54 18.50 5.82
C GLY A 128 8.96 19.28 7.01
N PRO A 129 9.63 19.27 8.18
CA PRO A 129 9.26 20.16 9.27
C PRO A 129 9.23 21.59 8.72
N ALA A 130 8.17 22.34 9.01
CA ALA A 130 8.15 23.78 8.74
C ALA A 130 9.47 24.33 9.28
N ALA A 131 10.30 24.91 8.40
CA ALA A 131 11.57 25.50 8.79
C ALA A 131 11.27 26.46 9.95
N GLY A 132 11.73 26.08 11.14
CA GLY A 132 11.75 26.95 12.32
C GLY A 132 12.87 27.95 12.20
#